data_AF-A0A8H4VE55-F1
#
_entry.id   AF-A0A8H4VE55-F1
#
_cell.length_a   1.000
_cell.length_b   1.000
_cell.length_c   1.000
_cell.angle_alpha   90.00
_cell.angle_beta   90.00
_cell.angle_gamma   90.00
#
_symmetry.space_group_name_H-M   'P 1'
#
loop_
_entity.id
_entity.type
_entity.pdbx_description
1 polymer ?
#
loop_
_entity_poly.entity_id
_entity_poly.type
_entity_poly.pdbx_seq_one_letter_code
_entity_poly.pdbx_strand_id
1 'polypeptide(L)'
;MAWDRRPLPWDELPDEILLQILRYLEPCQINKLHLVSRKLRKLSLDEELWKRLCFQDSPWYRSLQNRRAAQKKSVQPVNHLPLLDSSRTAIHLGGPPESETSWQQRQELANWDPTYPEEKVSWYEEYIQRQGPVSVNWLQMPRRCGRGSESVAEARGVALYSPHGGRDGLGTMLAVSPLEDGSICLWDVNGNRASQGSIVARSRPGNLFANEPNGPGNRRSRRVDTDAIECVSVSDSGHRAFFAVQSHLVEVDLNRLDVVSRESFEWSITAMSAVQDGVPLTVGTSLGIHLHDFRARARTGHDVADRLDGPRADAAHPFKAIFDPNPLPPYAPLSQPTPISILHLPRQGAPHLASDDIYVSGRFSNILHYDRRKFPSIAGSIYSGALIKSLTSLPVSFSALDAELRRKAELSAESVAQTKTAVQGQTLIAGGGYNTKGSLEMYGLNTTADSTSYGMLQNSALKNRQTAASATILSVISHGTKLAFSDGTGLLKWFERDGRTECRRLRIGHSDSEDEDSLFASMPASDDLARKILSTRPREGSERLNDDNILFWTGERLGMVTFTARPRFDDKQFGPRDSSTAAEEEEDDRRRRVYGERMRRALDRQADEVRFMGNLGMEMGMGMGMGMGAR
;
A
#
# COMPACT_ATOMS: atom_id res chain seq x y z
N MET A 1 -11.76 -26.88 -43.00
CA MET A 1 -11.27 -28.26 -42.82
C MET A 1 -11.17 -28.54 -41.33
N ALA A 2 -12.14 -29.28 -40.77
CA ALA A 2 -12.14 -29.69 -39.37
C ALA A 2 -11.15 -30.85 -39.21
N TRP A 3 -10.17 -30.70 -38.32
CA TRP A 3 -9.25 -31.77 -37.99
C TRP A 3 -9.97 -32.68 -36.97
N ASP A 4 -10.30 -33.90 -37.37
CA ASP A 4 -10.75 -34.96 -36.47
C ASP A 4 -9.65 -35.23 -35.43
N ARG A 5 -9.78 -34.64 -34.24
CA ARG A 5 -8.95 -35.00 -33.09
C ARG A 5 -9.46 -36.32 -32.54
N ARG A 6 -8.79 -37.43 -32.90
CA ARG A 6 -8.91 -38.67 -32.12
C ARG A 6 -8.58 -38.34 -30.64
N PRO A 7 -9.42 -38.74 -29.67
CA PRO A 7 -9.07 -38.57 -28.26
C PRO A 7 -7.75 -39.28 -27.99
N LEU A 8 -6.85 -38.62 -27.24
CA LEU A 8 -5.61 -39.26 -26.84
C LEU A 8 -5.96 -40.34 -25.80
N PRO A 9 -5.20 -41.45 -25.70
CA PRO A 9 -5.46 -42.50 -24.71
C PRO A 9 -5.55 -41.99 -23.25
N TRP A 10 -4.90 -40.86 -22.98
CA TRP A 10 -4.93 -40.16 -21.70
C TRP A 10 -6.28 -39.51 -21.37
N ASP A 11 -7.08 -39.15 -22.37
CA ASP A 11 -8.40 -38.57 -22.17
C ASP A 11 -9.41 -39.61 -21.63
N GLU A 12 -9.14 -40.91 -21.86
CA GLU A 12 -9.95 -42.05 -21.40
C GLU A 12 -9.67 -42.46 -19.95
N LEU A 13 -8.51 -42.08 -19.39
CA LEU A 13 -8.17 -42.40 -18.00
C LEU A 13 -9.05 -41.61 -17.00
N PRO A 14 -9.48 -42.22 -15.88
CA PRO A 14 -10.18 -41.51 -14.82
C PRO A 14 -9.35 -40.35 -14.24
N ASP A 15 -10.02 -39.28 -13.84
CA ASP A 15 -9.40 -38.07 -13.31
C ASP A 15 -8.56 -38.35 -12.06
N GLU A 16 -9.00 -39.30 -11.23
CA GLU A 16 -8.32 -39.71 -10.00
C GLU A 16 -6.95 -40.33 -10.30
N ILE A 17 -6.86 -41.18 -11.34
CA ILE A 17 -5.60 -41.82 -11.74
C ILE A 17 -4.64 -40.78 -12.29
N LEU A 18 -5.13 -39.86 -13.13
CA LEU A 18 -4.34 -38.77 -13.66
C LEU A 18 -3.80 -37.88 -12.54
N LEU A 19 -4.64 -37.53 -11.54
CA LEU A 19 -4.20 -36.76 -10.38
C LEU A 19 -3.13 -37.51 -9.56
N GLN A 20 -3.26 -38.83 -9.36
CA GLN A 20 -2.20 -39.60 -8.69
C GLN A 20 -0.90 -39.58 -9.48
N ILE A 21 -0.94 -39.70 -10.81
CA ILE A 21 0.26 -39.60 -11.66
C ILE A 21 0.89 -38.21 -11.53
N LEU A 22 0.08 -37.14 -11.59
CA LEU A 22 0.55 -35.76 -11.48
C LEU A 22 1.28 -35.50 -10.14
N ARG A 23 0.91 -36.18 -9.06
CA ARG A 23 1.58 -36.06 -7.74
C ARG A 23 3.03 -36.54 -7.73
N TYR A 24 3.45 -37.36 -8.70
CA TYR A 24 4.83 -37.83 -8.83
C TYR A 24 5.67 -36.96 -9.77
N LEU A 25 5.06 -35.99 -10.43
CA LEU A 25 5.75 -35.12 -11.38
C LEU A 25 6.27 -33.87 -10.68
N GLU A 26 7.41 -33.38 -11.16
CA GLU A 26 7.93 -32.09 -10.72
C GLU A 26 7.09 -30.92 -11.29
N PRO A 27 7.05 -29.78 -10.60
CA PRO A 27 6.34 -28.57 -11.05
C PRO A 27 6.66 -28.17 -12.50
N CYS A 28 7.91 -28.32 -12.92
CA CYS A 28 8.34 -28.01 -14.29
C CYS A 28 7.74 -28.97 -15.34
N GLN A 29 7.50 -30.23 -14.96
CA GLN A 29 6.88 -31.26 -15.80
C GLN A 29 5.38 -31.07 -15.88
N ILE A 30 4.74 -30.75 -14.74
CA ILE A 30 3.29 -30.43 -14.65
C ILE A 30 2.96 -29.27 -15.60
N ASN A 31 3.78 -28.21 -15.61
CA ASN A 31 3.59 -27.06 -16.51
C ASN A 31 3.64 -27.44 -18.00
N LYS A 32 4.47 -28.41 -18.40
CA LYS A 32 4.54 -28.86 -19.80
C LYS A 32 3.26 -29.58 -20.24
N LEU A 33 2.58 -30.26 -19.32
CA LEU A 33 1.32 -30.96 -19.59
C LEU A 33 0.17 -30.01 -19.93
N HIS A 34 0.28 -28.72 -19.57
CA HIS A 34 -0.71 -27.69 -19.92
C HIS A 34 -0.88 -27.54 -21.44
N LEU A 35 0.16 -27.89 -22.20
CA LEU A 35 0.21 -27.77 -23.66
C LEU A 35 -0.32 -29.01 -24.40
N VAL A 36 -0.54 -30.13 -23.68
CA VAL A 36 -0.83 -31.45 -24.29
C VAL A 36 -2.32 -31.68 -24.50
N SER A 37 -3.14 -31.58 -23.45
CA SER A 37 -4.61 -31.77 -23.49
C SER A 37 -5.32 -30.74 -22.61
N ARG A 38 -6.55 -30.38 -22.98
CA ARG A 38 -7.41 -29.52 -22.14
C ARG A 38 -7.75 -30.19 -20.82
N LYS A 39 -7.95 -31.52 -20.82
CA LYS A 39 -8.23 -32.31 -19.62
C LYS A 39 -7.03 -32.27 -18.67
N LEU A 40 -5.84 -32.59 -19.19
CA LEU A 40 -4.59 -32.50 -18.42
C LEU A 40 -4.33 -31.10 -17.90
N ARG A 41 -4.55 -30.05 -18.71
CA ARG A 41 -4.43 -28.66 -18.27
C ARG A 41 -5.36 -28.32 -17.10
N LYS A 42 -6.58 -28.87 -17.08
CA LYS A 42 -7.53 -28.63 -15.99
C LYS A 42 -7.05 -29.33 -14.71
N LEU A 43 -6.66 -30.59 -14.80
CA LEU A 43 -6.20 -31.39 -13.65
C LEU A 43 -4.84 -30.93 -13.12
N SER A 44 -3.96 -30.45 -13.99
CA SER A 44 -2.67 -29.90 -13.61
C SER A 44 -2.76 -28.54 -12.92
N LEU A 45 -3.90 -27.85 -13.01
CA LEU A 45 -4.20 -26.60 -12.30
C LEU A 45 -5.05 -26.86 -11.05
N ASP A 46 -5.10 -28.10 -10.55
CA ASP A 46 -5.81 -28.45 -9.33
C ASP A 46 -5.23 -27.74 -8.10
N GLU A 47 -6.11 -27.12 -7.32
CA GLU A 47 -5.74 -26.27 -6.18
C GLU A 47 -5.10 -27.08 -5.04
N GLU A 48 -5.56 -28.31 -4.80
CA GLU A 48 -5.01 -29.19 -3.75
C GLU A 48 -3.62 -29.71 -4.12
N LEU A 49 -3.38 -30.00 -5.41
CA LEU A 49 -2.06 -30.37 -5.91
C LEU A 49 -1.04 -29.25 -5.64
N TRP A 50 -1.33 -28.02 -6.07
CA TRP A 50 -0.41 -26.89 -5.90
C TRP A 50 -0.25 -26.48 -4.44
N LYS A 51 -1.32 -26.55 -3.63
CA LYS A 51 -1.24 -26.32 -2.18
C LYS A 51 -0.24 -27.27 -1.51
N ARG A 52 -0.27 -28.55 -1.88
CA ARG A 52 0.68 -29.55 -1.35
C ARG A 52 2.11 -29.28 -1.80
N LEU A 53 2.31 -28.88 -3.05
CA LEU A 53 3.64 -28.49 -3.56
C LEU A 53 4.19 -27.28 -2.80
N CYS A 54 3.36 -26.24 -2.59
CA CYS A 54 3.73 -25.08 -1.76
C CYS A 54 4.10 -25.49 -0.34
N PHE A 55 3.34 -26.42 0.27
CA PHE A 55 3.61 -26.94 1.61
C PHE A 55 4.95 -27.69 1.68
N GLN A 56 5.18 -28.65 0.78
CA GLN A 56 6.37 -29.50 0.76
C GLN A 56 7.65 -28.69 0.58
N ASP A 57 7.61 -27.66 -0.27
CA ASP A 57 8.75 -26.79 -0.51
C ASP A 57 8.87 -25.64 0.50
N SER A 58 7.90 -25.49 1.41
CA SER A 58 7.88 -24.38 2.34
C SER A 58 9.07 -24.42 3.32
N PRO A 59 9.65 -23.26 3.65
CA PRO A 59 10.64 -23.15 4.73
C PRO A 59 10.10 -23.60 6.09
N TRP A 60 8.78 -23.42 6.31
CA TRP A 60 8.08 -23.91 7.48
C TRP A 60 8.22 -25.44 7.62
N TYR A 61 7.91 -26.19 6.56
CA TYR A 61 7.92 -27.64 6.58
C TYR A 61 9.32 -28.20 6.74
N ARG A 62 10.31 -27.63 6.03
CA ARG A 62 11.73 -27.95 6.21
C ARG A 62 12.19 -27.72 7.65
N SER A 63 11.78 -26.61 8.27
CA SER A 63 12.10 -26.31 9.67
C SER A 63 11.46 -27.29 10.65
N LEU A 64 10.23 -27.73 10.40
CA LEU A 64 9.56 -28.79 11.18
C LEU A 64 10.32 -30.12 11.09
N GLN A 65 10.66 -30.55 9.88
CA GLN A 65 11.42 -31.78 9.64
C GLN A 65 12.79 -31.74 10.34
N ASN A 66 13.51 -30.62 10.21
CA ASN A 66 14.82 -30.43 10.83
C ASN A 66 14.76 -30.53 12.36
N ARG A 67 13.75 -29.92 13.00
CA ARG A 67 13.56 -30.02 14.46
C ARG A 67 13.28 -31.44 14.92
N ARG A 68 12.40 -32.16 14.20
CA ARG A 68 12.10 -33.56 14.52
C ARG A 68 13.32 -34.47 14.32
N ALA A 69 14.10 -34.25 13.27
CA ALA A 69 15.34 -34.98 13.05
C ALA A 69 16.37 -34.71 14.16
N ALA A 70 16.49 -33.48 14.65
CA ALA A 70 17.35 -33.13 15.78
C ALA A 70 16.89 -33.78 17.09
N GLN A 71 15.59 -33.80 17.38
CA GLN A 71 15.04 -34.49 18.56
C GLN A 71 15.32 -36.00 18.52
N LYS A 72 15.15 -36.65 17.36
CA LYS A 72 15.49 -38.07 17.19
C LYS A 72 16.97 -38.36 17.43
N LYS A 73 17.87 -37.45 17.06
CA LYS A 73 19.33 -37.59 17.33
C LYS A 73 19.69 -37.38 18.80
N SER A 74 18.92 -36.57 19.54
CA SER A 74 19.13 -36.31 20.98
C SER A 74 18.71 -37.48 21.86
N VAL A 75 17.79 -38.33 21.39
CA VAL A 75 17.41 -39.58 22.05
C VAL A 75 18.32 -40.70 21.56
N GLN A 76 19.62 -40.60 21.87
CA GLN A 76 20.45 -41.82 21.87
C GLN A 76 20.20 -42.56 23.18
N PRO A 77 19.90 -43.88 23.14
CA PRO A 77 19.73 -44.64 24.36
C PRO A 77 21.10 -44.80 25.02
N VAL A 78 21.25 -44.22 26.22
CA VAL A 78 22.34 -44.60 27.13
C VAL A 78 22.02 -46.00 27.66
N ASN A 79 22.34 -47.03 26.87
CA ASN A 79 22.31 -48.41 27.34
C ASN A 79 23.75 -48.94 27.37
N HIS A 80 24.40 -48.72 28.51
CA HIS A 80 25.43 -49.63 28.96
C HIS A 80 24.76 -50.90 29.52
N LEU A 81 25.26 -52.05 29.05
CA LEU A 81 25.18 -53.42 29.57
C LEU A 81 24.28 -54.42 28.79
N PRO A 82 24.84 -55.57 28.36
CA PRO A 82 24.12 -56.66 27.72
C PRO A 82 23.84 -57.79 28.71
N LEU A 83 22.59 -58.27 28.84
CA LEU A 83 22.31 -59.70 29.07
C LEU A 83 20.81 -60.06 29.01
N LEU A 84 20.54 -61.11 28.23
CA LEU A 84 19.53 -62.17 28.38
C LEU A 84 18.02 -61.82 28.50
N ASP A 85 17.35 -62.11 27.38
CA ASP A 85 16.40 -63.23 27.22
C ASP A 85 14.87 -63.00 27.28
N SER A 86 14.25 -63.74 26.36
CA SER A 86 12.90 -64.30 26.37
C SER A 86 11.69 -63.43 26.04
N SER A 87 11.26 -63.60 24.78
CA SER A 87 9.93 -64.13 24.46
C SER A 87 8.71 -63.36 24.98
N ARG A 88 8.30 -62.32 24.24
CA ARG A 88 6.89 -61.92 24.14
C ARG A 88 6.52 -61.65 22.69
N THR A 89 5.97 -62.67 22.05
CA THR A 89 5.13 -62.61 20.86
C THR A 89 3.93 -61.69 21.11
N ALA A 90 4.08 -60.40 20.80
CA ALA A 90 2.95 -59.51 20.56
C ALA A 90 2.57 -59.64 19.09
N ILE A 91 1.53 -60.44 18.84
CA ILE A 91 0.78 -60.42 17.58
C ILE A 91 0.10 -59.05 17.49
N HIS A 92 0.78 -58.07 16.88
CA HIS A 92 0.11 -56.88 16.36
C HIS A 92 -0.50 -57.24 15.02
N LEU A 93 -1.80 -57.52 15.04
CA LEU A 93 -2.67 -57.55 13.86
C LEU A 93 -2.57 -56.19 13.16
N GLY A 94 -2.22 -56.25 11.88
CA GLY A 94 -1.83 -55.11 11.07
C GLY A 94 -3.00 -54.29 10.53
N GLY A 95 -2.81 -52.97 10.59
CA GLY A 95 -3.24 -52.05 9.54
C GLY A 95 -1.98 -51.37 8.96
N PRO A 96 -1.94 -51.00 7.68
CA PRO A 96 -0.74 -50.43 7.06
C PRO A 96 -0.38 -49.06 7.70
N PRO A 97 0.91 -48.69 7.78
CA PRO A 97 1.39 -47.40 8.29
C PRO A 97 0.94 -46.17 7.46
N GLU A 98 0.18 -46.39 6.38
CA GLU A 98 -0.40 -45.35 5.52
C GLU A 98 -1.46 -44.49 6.24
N SER A 99 -2.16 -45.07 7.23
CA SER A 99 -3.18 -44.36 8.02
C SER A 99 -2.55 -43.24 8.86
N GLU A 100 -1.57 -43.56 9.71
CA GLU A 100 -0.93 -42.60 10.62
C GLU A 100 -0.17 -41.51 9.86
N THR A 101 0.52 -41.89 8.77
CA THR A 101 1.24 -40.95 7.91
C THR A 101 0.30 -39.99 7.18
N SER A 102 -0.87 -40.46 6.72
CA SER A 102 -1.89 -39.61 6.09
C SER A 102 -2.50 -38.60 7.09
N TRP A 103 -2.80 -39.04 8.31
CA TRP A 103 -3.35 -38.16 9.36
C TRP A 103 -2.35 -37.10 9.80
N GLN A 104 -1.09 -37.47 10.01
CA GLN A 104 -0.02 -36.53 10.34
C GLN A 104 0.18 -35.49 9.24
N GLN A 105 0.21 -35.90 7.98
CA GLN A 105 0.35 -34.97 6.85
C GLN A 105 -0.82 -33.98 6.77
N ARG A 106 -2.07 -34.43 6.99
CA ARG A 106 -3.24 -33.53 7.02
C ARG A 106 -3.14 -32.52 8.15
N GLN A 107 -2.72 -32.97 9.33
CA GLN A 107 -2.52 -32.10 10.48
C GLN A 107 -1.44 -31.05 10.19
N GLU A 108 -0.29 -31.46 9.68
CA GLU A 108 0.81 -30.56 9.35
C GLU A 108 0.42 -29.53 8.28
N LEU A 109 -0.28 -29.97 7.24
CA LEU A 109 -0.79 -29.10 6.19
C LEU A 109 -1.77 -28.06 6.78
N ALA A 110 -2.69 -28.48 7.65
CA ALA A 110 -3.62 -27.56 8.32
C ALA A 110 -2.89 -26.53 9.20
N ASN A 111 -1.85 -26.96 9.93
CA ASN A 111 -1.05 -26.07 10.77
C ASN A 111 -0.28 -25.02 9.95
N TRP A 112 0.27 -25.40 8.79
CA TRP A 112 0.94 -24.47 7.89
C TRP A 112 -0.02 -23.52 7.17
N ASP A 113 -1.20 -24.00 6.77
CA ASP A 113 -2.09 -23.31 5.85
C ASP A 113 -2.31 -21.82 6.18
N PRO A 114 -1.82 -20.88 5.35
CA PRO A 114 -1.91 -19.44 5.59
C PRO A 114 -3.29 -18.83 5.27
N THR A 115 -4.20 -19.58 4.63
CA THR A 115 -5.49 -19.04 4.19
C THR A 115 -6.52 -18.96 5.32
N TYR A 116 -7.41 -17.98 5.25
CA TYR A 116 -8.59 -17.89 6.11
C TYR A 116 -9.87 -18.36 5.38
N PRO A 117 -10.98 -18.65 6.08
CA PRO A 117 -12.16 -19.27 5.48
C PRO A 117 -12.80 -18.50 4.31
N GLU A 118 -12.76 -17.17 4.34
CA GLU A 118 -13.34 -16.30 3.29
C GLU A 118 -12.38 -16.02 2.12
N GLU A 119 -11.15 -16.52 2.23
CA GLU A 119 -10.07 -16.18 1.32
C GLU A 119 -9.97 -17.17 0.16
N LYS A 120 -10.22 -16.70 -1.07
CA LYS A 120 -9.98 -17.49 -2.28
C LYS A 120 -8.57 -17.23 -2.80
N VAL A 121 -7.77 -18.29 -2.90
CA VAL A 121 -6.38 -18.25 -3.33
C VAL A 121 -6.21 -19.20 -4.50
N SER A 122 -5.51 -18.77 -5.56
CA SER A 122 -5.06 -19.71 -6.59
C SER A 122 -3.67 -20.22 -6.23
N TRP A 123 -3.57 -21.46 -5.79
CA TRP A 123 -2.32 -22.08 -5.35
C TRP A 123 -1.29 -22.21 -6.45
N TYR A 124 -1.71 -22.28 -7.72
CA TYR A 124 -0.78 -22.20 -8.85
C TYR A 124 -0.04 -20.86 -8.90
N GLU A 125 -0.79 -19.75 -8.83
CA GLU A 125 -0.23 -18.40 -8.81
C GLU A 125 0.59 -18.17 -7.52
N GLU A 126 0.15 -18.70 -6.37
CA GLU A 126 0.89 -18.64 -5.11
C GLU A 126 2.22 -19.41 -5.19
N TYR A 127 2.25 -20.55 -5.88
CA TYR A 127 3.48 -21.29 -6.14
C TYR A 127 4.45 -20.45 -7.00
N ILE A 128 3.95 -19.77 -8.04
CA ILE A 128 4.76 -18.84 -8.84
C ILE A 128 5.28 -17.68 -7.98
N GLN A 129 4.45 -17.10 -7.11
CA GLN A 129 4.89 -16.04 -6.21
C GLN A 129 5.94 -16.50 -5.19
N ARG A 130 5.92 -17.77 -4.77
CA ARG A 130 6.88 -18.32 -3.80
C ARG A 130 8.19 -18.76 -4.46
N GLN A 131 8.11 -19.46 -5.58
CA GLN A 131 9.25 -20.13 -6.20
C GLN A 131 9.52 -19.75 -7.65
N GLY A 132 8.52 -19.25 -8.35
CA GLY A 132 8.67 -18.75 -9.71
C GLY A 132 9.65 -17.58 -9.76
N PRO A 133 10.27 -17.31 -10.93
CA PRO A 133 11.20 -16.21 -11.08
C PRO A 133 10.50 -14.85 -10.87
N VAL A 134 11.27 -13.85 -10.47
CA VAL A 134 10.79 -12.50 -10.16
C VAL A 134 11.66 -11.48 -10.87
N SER A 135 11.05 -10.38 -11.31
CA SER A 135 11.73 -9.30 -12.00
C SER A 135 11.36 -7.95 -11.39
N VAL A 136 12.34 -7.04 -11.38
CA VAL A 136 12.16 -5.64 -11.04
C VAL A 136 12.02 -4.86 -12.35
N ASN A 137 11.02 -4.00 -12.42
CA ASN A 137 10.66 -3.24 -13.62
C ASN A 137 10.61 -1.76 -13.23
N TRP A 138 11.41 -0.91 -13.88
CA TRP A 138 11.41 0.53 -13.61
C TRP A 138 10.35 1.23 -14.46
N LEU A 139 9.55 2.09 -13.82
CA LEU A 139 8.52 2.87 -14.52
C LEU A 139 9.17 4.03 -15.28
N GLN A 140 8.49 4.52 -16.32
CA GLN A 140 8.95 5.63 -17.14
C GLN A 140 9.30 6.86 -16.30
N MET A 141 10.50 7.40 -16.48
CA MET A 141 10.94 8.61 -15.79
C MET A 141 10.36 9.89 -16.41
N PRO A 142 9.70 10.76 -15.64
CA PRO A 142 9.17 12.02 -16.16
C PRO A 142 10.31 12.97 -16.53
N ARG A 143 10.34 13.45 -17.77
CA ARG A 143 11.37 14.39 -18.23
C ARG A 143 10.91 15.84 -18.10
N ARG A 144 11.80 16.76 -17.73
CA ARG A 144 11.55 18.20 -17.73
C ARG A 144 11.83 18.74 -19.13
N CYS A 145 10.80 19.18 -19.84
CA CYS A 145 10.99 19.97 -21.06
C CYS A 145 11.46 21.39 -20.68
N GLY A 146 12.77 21.63 -20.79
CA GLY A 146 13.42 22.94 -20.69
C GLY A 146 14.23 23.25 -21.96
N ARG A 147 14.52 24.53 -22.23
CA ARG A 147 15.41 24.93 -23.35
C ARG A 147 16.82 24.37 -23.11
N GLY A 148 17.15 23.23 -23.72
CA GLY A 148 18.52 22.80 -23.98
C GLY A 148 19.06 21.58 -23.21
N SER A 149 18.36 21.06 -22.20
CA SER A 149 18.73 19.80 -21.52
C SER A 149 17.50 19.18 -20.85
N GLU A 150 17.13 17.95 -21.26
CA GLU A 150 16.09 17.17 -20.60
C GLU A 150 16.64 16.69 -19.25
N SER A 151 16.25 17.36 -18.17
CA SER A 151 16.54 16.87 -16.81
C SER A 151 15.41 15.97 -16.35
N VAL A 152 15.74 14.89 -15.65
CA VAL A 152 14.74 13.98 -15.10
C VAL A 152 14.07 14.63 -13.88
N ALA A 153 12.76 14.47 -13.75
CA ALA A 153 11.99 14.90 -12.59
C ALA A 153 11.71 13.71 -11.67
N GLU A 154 12.15 13.83 -10.42
CA GLU A 154 11.98 12.80 -9.40
C GLU A 154 10.57 12.79 -8.82
N ALA A 155 10.07 11.59 -8.53
CA ALA A 155 8.85 11.33 -7.79
C ALA A 155 9.08 11.51 -6.28
N ARG A 156 8.22 12.27 -5.59
CA ARG A 156 8.36 12.63 -4.16
C ARG A 156 7.34 11.95 -3.24
N GLY A 157 6.74 10.86 -3.71
CA GLY A 157 5.79 10.03 -2.97
C GLY A 157 5.00 9.13 -3.92
N VAL A 158 4.13 8.26 -3.40
CA VAL A 158 3.27 7.43 -4.27
C VAL A 158 1.99 7.00 -3.57
N ALA A 159 0.90 6.97 -4.33
CA ALA A 159 -0.35 6.30 -3.98
C ALA A 159 -0.93 5.59 -5.22
N LEU A 160 -1.81 4.62 -5.00
CA LEU A 160 -2.57 3.96 -6.07
C LEU A 160 -3.92 4.65 -6.25
N TYR A 161 -4.36 4.73 -7.49
CA TYR A 161 -5.64 5.27 -7.91
C TYR A 161 -6.31 4.29 -8.86
N SER A 162 -7.49 3.81 -8.49
CA SER A 162 -8.32 2.95 -9.34
C SER A 162 -9.60 3.70 -9.68
N PRO A 163 -9.68 4.39 -10.84
CA PRO A 163 -10.88 5.10 -11.26
C PRO A 163 -12.12 4.20 -11.14
N HIS A 164 -13.16 4.68 -10.45
CA HIS A 164 -14.39 3.90 -10.20
C HIS A 164 -14.13 2.53 -9.55
N GLY A 165 -13.12 2.42 -8.69
CA GLY A 165 -12.74 1.17 -8.04
C GLY A 165 -12.21 0.11 -9.01
N GLY A 166 -11.73 0.51 -10.19
CA GLY A 166 -11.30 -0.39 -11.27
C GLY A 166 -12.45 -0.92 -12.13
N ARG A 167 -13.69 -0.43 -11.95
CA ARG A 167 -14.86 -0.84 -12.74
C ARG A 167 -15.11 0.05 -13.95
N ASP A 168 -14.09 0.74 -14.45
CA ASP A 168 -14.16 1.62 -15.62
C ASP A 168 -14.24 0.87 -16.96
N GLY A 169 -14.51 -0.44 -16.93
CA GLY A 169 -14.52 -1.32 -18.10
C GLY A 169 -13.14 -1.78 -18.57
N LEU A 170 -12.08 -1.07 -18.19
CA LEU A 170 -10.69 -1.39 -18.54
C LEU A 170 -9.92 -2.04 -17.38
N GLY A 171 -10.42 -1.95 -16.14
CA GLY A 171 -9.65 -2.42 -14.98
C GLY A 171 -8.44 -1.52 -14.71
N THR A 172 -8.59 -0.21 -14.92
CA THR A 172 -7.47 0.73 -14.79
C THR A 172 -6.98 0.81 -13.36
N MET A 173 -5.66 0.73 -13.18
CA MET A 173 -4.97 1.12 -11.97
C MET A 173 -3.82 2.05 -12.32
N LEU A 174 -3.75 3.21 -11.65
CA LEU A 174 -2.73 4.23 -11.87
C LEU A 174 -1.90 4.45 -10.60
N ALA A 175 -0.61 4.72 -10.77
CA ALA A 175 0.22 5.28 -9.71
C ALA A 175 0.14 6.80 -9.78
N VAL A 176 -0.03 7.47 -8.64
CA VAL A 176 -0.10 8.93 -8.51
C VAL A 176 1.09 9.43 -7.69
N SER A 177 1.84 10.39 -8.21
CA SER A 177 2.97 10.99 -7.49
C SER A 177 3.07 12.50 -7.72
N PRO A 178 3.40 13.29 -6.68
CA PRO A 178 3.93 14.63 -6.86
C PRO A 178 5.39 14.53 -7.33
N LEU A 179 5.77 15.39 -8.28
CA LEU A 179 7.14 15.50 -8.73
C LEU A 179 7.87 16.63 -8.00
N GLU A 180 9.20 16.60 -8.01
CA GLU A 180 10.05 17.63 -7.38
C GLU A 180 9.72 19.06 -7.85
N ASP A 181 9.28 19.23 -9.11
CA ASP A 181 8.89 20.52 -9.69
C ASP A 181 7.47 20.98 -9.32
N GLY A 182 6.77 20.26 -8.45
CA GLY A 182 5.40 20.55 -8.03
C GLY A 182 4.33 20.21 -9.07
N SER A 183 4.67 19.48 -10.14
CA SER A 183 3.67 18.82 -10.99
C SER A 183 3.21 17.49 -10.38
N ILE A 184 2.13 16.93 -10.92
CA ILE A 184 1.56 15.65 -10.53
C ILE A 184 1.63 14.74 -11.74
N CYS A 185 2.05 13.50 -11.56
CA CYS A 185 2.22 12.54 -12.63
C CYS A 185 1.42 11.26 -12.34
N LEU A 186 0.85 10.68 -13.40
CA LEU A 186 0.09 9.44 -13.38
C LEU A 186 0.79 8.40 -14.26
N TRP A 187 0.98 7.17 -13.75
CA TRP A 187 1.52 6.05 -14.52
C TRP A 187 0.52 4.91 -14.59
N ASP A 188 0.48 4.18 -15.71
CA ASP A 188 -0.36 2.98 -15.84
C ASP A 188 0.29 1.76 -15.19
N VAL A 189 -0.34 1.21 -14.16
CA VAL A 189 0.17 0.06 -13.41
C VAL A 189 -0.19 -1.26 -14.07
N ASN A 190 -1.36 -1.35 -14.71
CA ASN A 190 -1.85 -2.57 -15.33
C ASN A 190 -1.51 -2.66 -16.82
N GLY A 191 -1.31 -1.50 -17.48
CA GLY A 191 -1.09 -1.41 -18.92
C GLY A 191 -2.36 -1.51 -19.74
N ASN A 192 -3.50 -1.09 -19.17
CA ASN A 192 -4.81 -1.17 -19.82
C ASN A 192 -5.22 0.14 -20.51
N ARG A 193 -4.67 1.29 -20.09
CA ARG A 193 -4.86 2.60 -20.74
C ARG A 193 -3.70 2.95 -21.67
N ALA A 194 -2.50 2.62 -21.25
CA ALA A 194 -1.26 2.81 -21.98
C ALA A 194 -0.39 1.55 -21.83
N SER A 195 0.90 1.62 -22.16
CA SER A 195 1.82 0.54 -21.82
C SER A 195 2.01 0.43 -20.31
N GLN A 196 2.13 -0.79 -19.80
CA GLN A 196 2.43 -1.02 -18.38
C GLN A 196 3.71 -0.28 -18.00
N GLY A 197 3.64 0.57 -16.98
CA GLY A 197 4.75 1.39 -16.47
C GLY A 197 4.94 2.75 -17.16
N SER A 198 4.15 3.08 -18.19
CA SER A 198 4.24 4.38 -18.87
C SER A 198 3.42 5.49 -18.21
N ILE A 199 3.82 6.74 -18.45
CA ILE A 199 3.12 7.94 -18.00
C ILE A 199 1.84 8.12 -18.83
N VAL A 200 0.71 8.26 -18.13
CA VAL A 200 -0.61 8.50 -18.72
C VAL A 200 -0.91 9.99 -18.81
N ALA A 201 -0.53 10.75 -17.77
CA ALA A 201 -0.78 12.19 -17.72
C ALA A 201 0.14 12.90 -16.74
N ARG A 202 0.38 14.20 -16.98
CA ARG A 202 1.13 15.07 -16.08
C ARG A 202 0.52 16.47 -16.01
N SER A 203 0.44 17.03 -14.80
CA SER A 203 -0.02 18.40 -14.59
C SER A 203 1.04 19.43 -14.97
N ARG A 204 0.65 20.71 -14.96
CA ARG A 204 1.61 21.81 -15.13
C ARG A 204 2.63 21.83 -13.97
N PRO A 205 3.91 22.17 -14.22
CA PRO A 205 4.89 22.41 -13.16
C PRO A 205 4.43 23.50 -12.19
N GLY A 206 4.75 23.32 -10.91
CA GLY A 206 4.45 24.25 -9.83
C GLY A 206 2.98 24.28 -9.38
N ASN A 207 2.14 23.35 -9.84
CA ASN A 207 0.72 23.29 -9.48
C ASN A 207 0.52 23.12 -7.95
N LEU A 208 1.39 22.34 -7.32
CA LEU A 208 1.34 22.07 -5.88
C LEU A 208 1.88 23.21 -5.00
N PHE A 209 2.61 24.18 -5.56
CA PHE A 209 3.14 25.29 -4.77
C PHE A 209 2.09 26.38 -4.56
N ALA A 210 2.06 26.97 -3.36
CA ALA A 210 1.28 28.19 -3.13
C ALA A 210 1.94 29.36 -3.89
N ASN A 211 1.15 30.12 -4.63
CA ASN A 211 1.61 31.37 -5.22
C ASN A 211 1.70 32.42 -4.11
N GLU A 212 2.86 32.56 -3.47
CA GLU A 212 3.11 33.73 -2.64
C GLU A 212 3.15 34.99 -3.53
N PRO A 213 2.32 36.01 -3.26
CA PRO A 213 2.36 37.26 -3.99
C PRO A 213 3.60 38.06 -3.56
N ASN A 214 4.50 38.33 -4.50
CA ASN A 214 5.57 39.35 -4.39
C ASN A 214 6.65 39.14 -3.32
N GLY A 215 7.40 38.04 -3.40
CA GLY A 215 8.76 37.97 -2.84
C GLY A 215 9.79 37.78 -3.97
N PRO A 216 10.81 38.65 -4.13
CA PRO A 216 11.96 38.35 -4.97
C PRO A 216 12.84 37.35 -4.21
N GLY A 217 12.37 36.10 -4.12
CA GLY A 217 12.93 35.07 -3.25
C GLY A 217 12.97 33.72 -3.96
N ASN A 218 14.04 33.52 -4.72
CA ASN A 218 14.64 32.24 -5.08
C ASN A 218 13.73 31.17 -5.76
N ARG A 219 13.73 31.10 -7.10
CA ARG A 219 13.23 29.93 -7.85
C ARG A 219 13.87 28.59 -7.41
N ARG A 220 15.00 28.62 -6.67
CA ARG A 220 15.66 27.44 -6.10
C ARG A 220 15.02 26.88 -4.82
N SER A 221 14.11 27.60 -4.14
CA SER A 221 13.44 27.10 -2.92
C SER A 221 12.07 26.45 -3.17
N ARG A 222 11.57 26.45 -4.41
CA ARG A 222 10.30 25.80 -4.78
C ARG A 222 10.55 24.35 -5.24
N ARG A 223 10.86 23.48 -4.28
CA ARG A 223 10.91 22.03 -4.49
C ARG A 223 9.89 21.38 -3.57
N VAL A 224 9.26 20.29 -4.02
CA VAL A 224 8.47 19.42 -3.13
C VAL A 224 9.47 18.68 -2.23
N ASP A 225 9.91 19.36 -1.18
CA ASP A 225 10.82 18.80 -0.18
C ASP A 225 9.97 18.28 0.98
N THR A 226 9.51 17.04 0.81
CA THR A 226 8.74 16.35 1.83
C THR A 226 9.54 15.13 2.27
N ASP A 227 10.07 15.18 3.48
CA ASP A 227 10.65 13.99 4.14
C ASP A 227 9.58 12.96 4.53
N ALA A 228 8.30 13.35 4.45
CA ALA A 228 7.15 12.52 4.73
C ALA A 228 6.98 11.40 3.69
N ILE A 229 6.98 10.15 4.16
CA ILE A 229 6.74 8.97 3.31
C ILE A 229 5.26 8.83 2.95
N GLU A 230 4.38 9.12 3.91
CA GLU A 230 2.92 9.11 3.74
C GLU A 230 2.40 10.51 3.31
N CYS A 231 2.98 11.07 2.24
CA CYS A 231 2.66 12.41 1.74
C CYS A 231 1.62 12.46 0.61
N VAL A 232 1.14 11.29 0.15
CA VAL A 232 0.14 11.17 -0.92
C VAL A 232 -0.96 10.23 -0.49
N SER A 233 -2.21 10.68 -0.65
CA SER A 233 -3.41 9.88 -0.34
C SER A 233 -4.47 10.10 -1.41
N VAL A 234 -5.22 9.07 -1.80
CA VAL A 234 -6.16 9.12 -2.93
C VAL A 234 -7.53 8.57 -2.52
N SER A 235 -8.57 9.28 -2.91
CA SER A 235 -9.96 8.80 -2.94
C SER A 235 -10.31 8.33 -4.35
N ASP A 236 -10.56 7.03 -4.48
CA ASP A 236 -10.94 6.39 -5.74
C ASP A 236 -12.35 6.81 -6.18
N SER A 237 -13.28 6.93 -5.24
CA SER A 237 -14.69 7.30 -5.48
C SER A 237 -14.86 8.80 -5.78
N GLY A 238 -14.10 9.65 -5.09
CA GLY A 238 -14.13 11.10 -5.28
C GLY A 238 -13.28 11.59 -6.46
N HIS A 239 -12.43 10.74 -7.03
CA HIS A 239 -11.41 11.14 -8.01
C HIS A 239 -10.57 12.33 -7.49
N ARG A 240 -10.17 12.25 -6.22
CA ARG A 240 -9.40 13.28 -5.52
C ARG A 240 -8.11 12.71 -4.98
N ALA A 241 -7.04 13.51 -5.04
CA ALA A 241 -5.78 13.23 -4.37
C ALA A 241 -5.44 14.35 -3.40
N PHE A 242 -4.84 13.96 -2.28
CA PHE A 242 -4.37 14.85 -1.23
C PHE A 242 -2.85 14.73 -1.15
N PHE A 243 -2.18 15.87 -1.23
CA PHE A 243 -0.73 15.96 -1.18
C PHE A 243 -0.33 16.80 0.03
N ALA A 244 0.55 16.25 0.86
CA ALA A 244 1.25 17.00 1.89
C ALA A 244 2.48 17.67 1.27
N VAL A 245 2.53 18.99 1.30
CA VAL A 245 3.67 19.78 0.84
C VAL A 245 4.03 20.76 1.94
N GLN A 246 5.11 20.47 2.68
CA GLN A 246 5.51 21.23 3.87
C GLN A 246 4.37 21.31 4.90
N SER A 247 3.83 22.49 5.20
CA SER A 247 2.68 22.69 6.10
C SER A 247 1.34 22.75 5.37
N HIS A 248 1.31 22.56 4.06
CA HIS A 248 0.09 22.65 3.25
C HIS A 248 -0.44 21.28 2.86
N LEU A 249 -1.73 21.07 3.07
CA LEU A 249 -2.51 20.00 2.48
C LEU A 249 -3.18 20.51 1.20
N VAL A 250 -2.83 19.91 0.06
CA VAL A 250 -3.33 20.32 -1.25
C VAL A 250 -4.26 19.23 -1.79
N GLU A 251 -5.52 19.58 -1.99
CA GLU A 251 -6.51 18.70 -2.65
C GLU A 251 -6.50 18.94 -4.16
N VAL A 252 -6.46 17.87 -4.94
CA VAL A 252 -6.37 17.91 -6.41
C VAL A 252 -7.43 17.01 -7.02
N ASP A 253 -8.09 17.51 -8.06
CA ASP A 253 -8.97 16.73 -8.92
C ASP A 253 -8.14 15.88 -9.89
N LEU A 254 -8.20 14.56 -9.76
CA LEU A 254 -7.40 13.65 -10.61
C LEU A 254 -7.90 13.57 -12.06
N ASN A 255 -9.15 13.96 -12.34
CA ASN A 255 -9.66 14.00 -13.70
C ASN A 255 -9.14 15.20 -14.48
N ARG A 256 -8.86 16.31 -13.77
CA ARG A 256 -8.37 17.56 -14.37
C ARG A 256 -6.89 17.82 -14.11
N LEU A 257 -6.30 17.13 -13.13
CA LEU A 257 -4.97 17.38 -12.59
C LEU A 257 -4.77 18.83 -12.11
N ASP A 258 -5.83 19.43 -11.56
CA ASP A 258 -5.87 20.81 -11.08
C ASP A 258 -6.23 20.87 -9.60
N VAL A 259 -5.64 21.84 -8.89
CA VAL A 259 -5.85 22.03 -7.45
C VAL A 259 -7.27 22.53 -7.17
N VAL A 260 -7.95 21.86 -6.24
CA VAL A 260 -9.31 22.17 -5.78
C VAL A 260 -9.26 23.06 -4.54
N SER A 261 -8.47 22.66 -3.54
CA SER A 261 -8.40 23.35 -2.25
C SER A 261 -6.99 23.27 -1.66
N ARG A 262 -6.68 24.20 -0.76
CA ARG A 262 -5.44 24.23 0.01
C ARG A 262 -5.76 24.57 1.45
N GLU A 263 -5.28 23.75 2.38
CA GLU A 263 -5.37 23.99 3.82
C GLU A 263 -3.97 24.10 4.40
N SER A 264 -3.74 25.09 5.25
CA SER A 264 -2.45 25.31 5.93
C SER A 264 -2.55 24.87 7.38
N PHE A 265 -1.58 24.09 7.82
CA PHE A 265 -1.37 23.71 9.22
C PHE A 265 -0.28 24.58 9.84
N GLU A 266 -0.29 24.71 11.17
CA GLU A 266 0.70 25.51 11.90
C GLU A 266 2.11 24.93 11.79
N TRP A 267 2.22 23.62 11.63
CA TRP A 267 3.48 22.89 11.53
C TRP A 267 3.53 22.05 10.26
N SER A 268 4.75 21.68 9.85
CA SER A 268 4.95 20.79 8.71
C SER A 268 4.24 19.44 8.91
N ILE A 269 3.54 19.00 7.86
CA ILE A 269 2.89 17.71 7.79
C ILE A 269 3.97 16.63 7.61
N THR A 270 3.97 15.63 8.48
CA THR A 270 4.96 14.55 8.50
C THR A 270 4.38 13.20 8.07
N ALA A 271 3.07 13.01 8.19
CA ALA A 271 2.35 11.81 7.74
C ALA A 271 0.87 12.11 7.49
N MET A 272 0.25 11.35 6.60
CA MET A 272 -1.20 11.38 6.36
C MET A 272 -1.76 9.96 6.29
N SER A 273 -2.96 9.77 6.83
CA SER A 273 -3.66 8.49 6.67
C SER A 273 -4.08 8.24 5.22
N ALA A 274 -4.31 6.97 4.88
CA ALA A 274 -5.05 6.63 3.66
C ALA A 274 -6.45 7.25 3.71
N VAL A 275 -6.90 7.88 2.62
CA VAL A 275 -8.28 8.35 2.50
C VAL A 275 -9.18 7.12 2.41
N GLN A 276 -10.24 7.14 3.21
CA GLN A 276 -11.28 6.14 3.21
C GLN A 276 -12.63 6.84 3.14
N ASP A 277 -13.56 6.25 2.41
CA ASP A 277 -14.87 6.85 2.23
C ASP A 277 -15.65 6.83 3.55
N GLY A 278 -16.31 7.94 3.86
CA GLY A 278 -17.12 8.05 5.06
C GLY A 278 -16.40 8.63 6.29
N VAL A 279 -15.08 8.84 6.25
CA VAL A 279 -14.31 9.32 7.42
C VAL A 279 -13.38 10.49 7.07
N PRO A 280 -13.10 11.41 8.03
CA PRO A 280 -12.15 12.50 7.81
C PRO A 280 -10.72 11.97 7.64
N LEU A 281 -9.92 12.69 6.85
CA LEU A 281 -8.49 12.44 6.69
C LEU A 281 -7.77 12.77 8.01
N THR A 282 -6.85 11.93 8.46
CA THR A 282 -6.00 12.24 9.62
C THR A 282 -4.65 12.77 9.13
N VAL A 283 -4.30 13.97 9.59
CA VAL A 283 -3.05 14.67 9.23
C VAL A 283 -2.16 14.73 10.46
N GLY A 284 -0.98 14.11 10.37
CA GLY A 284 0.07 14.21 11.39
C GLY A 284 1.02 15.34 11.05
N THR A 285 1.18 16.28 11.98
CA THR A 285 2.16 17.37 11.90
C THR A 285 3.32 17.10 12.86
N SER A 286 4.37 17.91 12.79
CA SER A 286 5.52 17.77 13.67
C SER A 286 5.16 17.78 15.17
N LEU A 287 4.10 18.49 15.59
CA LEU A 287 3.71 18.62 17.00
C LEU A 287 2.31 18.09 17.33
N GLY A 288 1.55 17.55 16.38
CA GLY A 288 0.20 17.10 16.66
C GLY A 288 -0.46 16.27 15.58
N ILE A 289 -1.69 15.86 15.86
CA ILE A 289 -2.57 15.14 14.93
C ILE A 289 -3.84 15.97 14.75
N HIS A 290 -4.33 16.05 13.52
CA HIS A 290 -5.53 16.79 13.14
C HIS A 290 -6.49 15.88 12.36
N LEU A 291 -7.79 16.13 12.49
CA LEU A 291 -8.82 15.53 11.65
C LEU A 291 -9.31 16.56 10.64
N HIS A 292 -9.04 16.30 9.36
CA HIS A 292 -9.44 17.13 8.23
C HIS A 292 -10.62 16.47 7.50
N ASP A 293 -11.82 17.02 7.63
CA ASP A 293 -12.98 16.54 6.87
C ASP A 293 -13.10 17.28 5.53
N PHE A 294 -12.54 16.69 4.48
CA PHE A 294 -12.60 17.21 3.12
C PHE A 294 -14.02 17.22 2.50
N ARG A 295 -15.00 16.57 3.14
CA ARG A 295 -16.41 16.56 2.69
C ARG A 295 -17.19 17.72 3.28
N ALA A 296 -16.85 18.09 4.52
CA ALA A 296 -17.34 19.31 5.15
C ALA A 296 -16.58 20.47 4.53
N ARG A 297 -16.96 20.86 3.30
CA ARG A 297 -16.40 22.07 2.69
C ARG A 297 -16.55 23.19 3.72
N ALA A 298 -15.42 23.81 4.06
CA ALA A 298 -15.44 25.05 4.80
C ALA A 298 -16.53 25.90 4.17
N ARG A 299 -17.55 26.25 4.94
CA ARG A 299 -18.37 27.41 4.58
C ARG A 299 -17.33 28.47 4.33
N THR A 300 -17.11 28.82 3.07
CA THR A 300 -16.32 30.00 2.75
C THR A 300 -16.96 31.07 3.59
N GLY A 301 -16.23 31.53 4.60
CA GLY A 301 -16.62 32.69 5.36
C GLY A 301 -16.65 33.82 4.35
N HIS A 302 -17.78 34.01 3.69
CA HIS A 302 -18.25 35.31 3.26
C HIS A 302 -18.58 36.12 4.52
N ASP A 303 -17.64 36.21 5.45
CA ASP A 303 -17.49 37.42 6.24
C ASP A 303 -16.53 38.29 5.44
N VAL A 304 -17.07 38.80 4.32
CA VAL A 304 -16.83 40.19 3.95
C VAL A 304 -17.46 40.99 5.09
N ALA A 305 -16.79 40.99 6.25
CA ALA A 305 -17.00 42.02 7.23
C ALA A 305 -16.43 43.27 6.58
N ASP A 306 -17.35 44.01 5.95
CA ASP A 306 -17.26 45.45 5.70
C ASP A 306 -16.43 46.10 6.82
N ARG A 307 -15.15 46.29 6.57
CA ARG A 307 -14.28 47.11 7.41
C ARG A 307 -13.73 48.20 6.52
N LEU A 308 -14.54 49.25 6.49
CA LEU A 308 -14.17 50.62 6.15
C LEU A 308 -12.78 50.98 6.72
N ASP A 309 -11.95 51.49 5.81
CA ASP A 309 -10.86 52.47 5.97
C ASP A 309 -9.71 52.25 6.96
N GLY A 310 -8.49 52.16 6.40
CA GLY A 310 -7.24 52.53 7.07
C GLY A 310 -5.99 51.80 6.55
N PRO A 311 -4.92 52.50 6.10
CA PRO A 311 -3.71 51.86 5.58
C PRO A 311 -2.81 51.45 6.74
N ARG A 312 -2.40 50.18 6.81
CA ARG A 312 -1.37 49.73 7.75
C ARG A 312 -0.39 48.75 7.11
N ALA A 313 0.77 49.28 6.75
CA ALA A 313 2.01 48.61 7.07
C ALA A 313 2.03 48.36 8.59
N ASP A 314 2.24 47.13 9.02
CA ASP A 314 3.00 46.82 10.24
C ASP A 314 3.15 45.30 10.41
N ALA A 315 4.34 44.93 10.85
CA ALA A 315 4.84 43.58 11.02
C ALA A 315 3.90 42.69 11.85
N ALA A 316 3.82 41.41 11.46
CA ALA A 316 3.08 40.37 12.16
C ALA A 316 3.54 40.24 13.62
N HIS A 317 2.75 40.81 14.55
CA HIS A 317 2.92 40.55 15.97
C HIS A 317 2.41 39.13 16.29
N PRO A 318 3.25 38.23 16.85
CA PRO A 318 2.88 36.83 17.16
C PRO A 318 1.78 36.71 18.22
N PHE A 319 1.47 37.79 18.94
CA PHE A 319 0.42 37.83 19.97
C PHE A 319 -1.00 38.01 19.41
N LYS A 320 -1.17 38.32 18.11
CA LYS A 320 -2.50 38.52 17.51
C LYS A 320 -3.24 37.19 17.26
N ALA A 321 -2.51 36.09 17.08
CA ALA A 321 -3.05 34.73 16.95
C ALA A 321 -3.67 34.20 18.25
N ILE A 322 -3.24 34.72 19.41
CA ILE A 322 -3.78 34.34 20.73
C ILE A 322 -5.22 34.87 20.92
N PHE A 323 -5.57 35.95 20.22
CA PHE A 323 -6.89 36.59 20.28
C PHE A 323 -7.72 36.36 19.02
N ASP A 324 -7.38 35.34 18.22
CA ASP A 324 -8.21 34.94 17.08
C ASP A 324 -9.55 34.40 17.60
N PRO A 325 -10.70 35.00 17.24
CA PRO A 325 -12.01 34.54 17.70
C PRO A 325 -12.39 33.16 17.16
N ASN A 326 -11.66 32.62 16.19
CA ASN A 326 -11.84 31.26 15.69
C ASN A 326 -10.89 30.31 16.43
N PRO A 327 -11.38 29.46 17.35
CA PRO A 327 -10.51 28.47 17.98
C PRO A 327 -9.95 27.53 16.92
N LEU A 328 -8.68 27.14 17.09
CA LEU A 328 -8.07 26.10 16.25
C LEU A 328 -8.98 24.86 16.25
N PRO A 329 -9.14 24.18 15.10
CA PRO A 329 -9.79 22.88 15.06
C PRO A 329 -9.18 21.97 16.13
N PRO A 330 -9.98 21.11 16.79
CA PRO A 330 -9.47 20.23 17.83
C PRO A 330 -8.31 19.40 17.27
N TYR A 331 -7.15 19.52 17.90
CA TYR A 331 -5.94 18.76 17.56
C TYR A 331 -5.42 18.03 18.80
N ALA A 332 -4.80 16.88 18.58
CA ALA A 332 -4.15 16.13 19.64
C ALA A 332 -2.66 16.53 19.70
N PRO A 333 -2.20 17.22 20.76
CA PRO A 333 -0.80 17.58 20.90
C PRO A 333 0.05 16.33 21.17
N LEU A 334 1.22 16.25 20.54
CA LEU A 334 2.19 15.18 20.75
C LEU A 334 3.41 15.73 21.50
N SER A 335 3.75 15.10 22.62
CA SER A 335 4.88 15.50 23.46
C SER A 335 6.26 15.19 22.86
N GLN A 336 6.33 14.22 21.93
CA GLN A 336 7.54 13.87 21.19
C GLN A 336 7.25 13.90 19.68
N PRO A 337 8.02 14.67 18.89
CA PRO A 337 7.62 15.07 17.56
C PRO A 337 7.73 13.96 16.50
N THR A 338 6.88 14.07 15.47
CA THR A 338 6.88 13.34 14.18
C THR A 338 6.14 11.99 14.15
N PRO A 339 4.80 11.99 13.97
CA PRO A 339 4.09 10.87 13.35
C PRO A 339 4.74 10.48 12.01
N ILE A 340 4.94 9.19 11.79
CA ILE A 340 5.48 8.64 10.53
C ILE A 340 4.43 7.80 9.81
N SER A 341 3.62 7.04 10.55
CA SER A 341 2.58 6.19 9.97
C SER A 341 1.26 6.33 10.72
N ILE A 342 0.18 6.53 9.97
CA ILE A 342 -1.18 6.68 10.50
C ILE A 342 -2.10 5.67 9.84
N LEU A 343 -2.63 4.75 10.63
CA LEU A 343 -3.53 3.69 10.17
C LEU A 343 -4.91 3.86 10.76
N HIS A 344 -5.93 3.97 9.91
CA HIS A 344 -7.31 3.72 10.31
C HIS A 344 -7.57 2.23 10.18
N LEU A 345 -8.01 1.60 11.28
CA LEU A 345 -8.35 0.18 11.20
C LEU A 345 -9.54 -0.02 10.27
N PRO A 346 -9.54 -1.09 9.46
CA PRO A 346 -10.72 -1.45 8.68
C PRO A 346 -11.88 -1.83 9.61
N ARG A 347 -13.12 -1.77 9.13
CA ARG A 347 -14.28 -2.28 9.86
C ARG A 347 -14.36 -3.79 9.70
N GLN A 348 -14.69 -4.51 10.76
CA GLN A 348 -14.92 -5.96 10.69
C GLN A 348 -16.06 -6.29 9.72
N GLY A 349 -15.84 -7.31 8.88
CA GLY A 349 -16.77 -7.71 7.83
C GLY A 349 -16.89 -6.74 6.64
N ALA A 350 -16.28 -5.55 6.72
CA ALA A 350 -16.28 -4.55 5.65
C ALA A 350 -14.90 -3.89 5.54
N PRO A 351 -13.89 -4.58 4.96
CA PRO A 351 -12.50 -4.11 4.92
C PRO A 351 -12.29 -2.81 4.12
N HIS A 352 -13.27 -2.42 3.32
CA HIS A 352 -13.26 -1.18 2.53
C HIS A 352 -13.72 0.05 3.33
N LEU A 353 -14.29 -0.14 4.52
CA LEU A 353 -14.74 0.94 5.40
C LEU A 353 -13.79 1.08 6.59
N ALA A 354 -13.60 2.31 7.05
CA ALA A 354 -12.84 2.57 8.27
C ALA A 354 -13.68 2.28 9.52
N SER A 355 -13.02 1.76 10.55
CA SER A 355 -13.45 1.85 11.95
C SER A 355 -13.29 3.29 12.45
N ASP A 356 -13.66 3.51 13.71
CA ASP A 356 -13.37 4.74 14.45
C ASP A 356 -11.98 4.72 15.11
N ASP A 357 -11.29 3.58 15.06
CA ASP A 357 -9.96 3.41 15.65
C ASP A 357 -8.85 3.93 14.72
N ILE A 358 -8.05 4.84 15.26
CA ILE A 358 -6.90 5.46 14.60
C ILE A 358 -5.64 5.10 15.39
N TYR A 359 -4.71 4.42 14.73
CA TYR A 359 -3.40 4.08 15.30
C TYR A 359 -2.32 4.96 14.68
N VAL A 360 -1.49 5.55 15.54
CA VAL A 360 -0.42 6.46 15.14
C VAL A 360 0.90 5.97 15.71
N SER A 361 1.91 5.86 14.84
CA SER A 361 3.29 5.59 15.23
C SER A 361 4.24 6.62 14.63
N GLY A 362 5.44 6.71 15.19
CA GLY A 362 6.42 7.68 14.72
C GLY A 362 7.76 7.58 15.42
N ARG A 363 8.42 8.73 15.59
CA ARG A 363 9.71 8.84 16.30
C ARG A 363 9.55 8.77 17.84
N PHE A 364 8.66 7.91 18.30
CA PHE A 364 8.38 7.64 19.71
C PHE A 364 8.16 6.14 19.91
N SER A 365 8.34 5.66 21.13
CA SER A 365 8.36 4.22 21.47
C SER A 365 6.99 3.56 21.53
N ASN A 366 5.92 4.33 21.51
CA ASN A 366 4.55 3.83 21.65
C ASN A 366 3.83 3.84 20.30
N ILE A 367 2.83 2.98 20.17
CA ILE A 367 1.78 3.14 19.16
C ILE A 367 0.58 3.72 19.89
N LEU A 368 0.17 4.94 19.51
CA LEU A 368 -0.93 5.64 20.14
C LEU A 368 -2.24 5.25 19.48
N HIS A 369 -3.28 4.99 20.27
CA HIS A 369 -4.62 4.69 19.81
C HIS A 369 -5.56 5.83 20.16
N TYR A 370 -6.25 6.33 19.14
CA TYR A 370 -7.30 7.34 19.26
C TYR A 370 -8.61 6.74 18.77
N ASP A 371 -9.69 7.09 19.46
CA ASP A 371 -11.06 6.89 18.97
C ASP A 371 -11.52 8.20 18.34
N ARG A 372 -11.90 8.16 17.06
CA ARG A 372 -12.37 9.31 16.29
C ARG A 372 -13.48 10.08 17.02
N ARG A 373 -14.36 9.38 17.75
CA ARG A 373 -15.51 9.98 18.45
C ARG A 373 -15.11 10.74 19.72
N LYS A 374 -13.96 10.39 20.30
CA LYS A 374 -13.40 10.99 21.53
C LYS A 374 -12.18 11.86 21.26
N PHE A 375 -11.86 12.06 19.99
CA PHE A 375 -10.73 12.88 19.56
C PHE A 375 -10.88 14.30 20.14
N PRO A 376 -9.82 14.90 20.72
CA PRO A 376 -8.40 14.53 20.65
C PRO A 376 -7.86 13.63 21.77
N SER A 377 -8.71 13.03 22.62
CA SER A 377 -8.25 12.22 23.75
C SER A 377 -7.64 10.88 23.31
N ILE A 378 -6.53 10.48 23.96
CA ILE A 378 -5.90 9.17 23.74
C ILE A 378 -6.79 8.08 24.35
N ALA A 379 -7.25 7.14 23.52
CA ALA A 379 -8.05 6.00 23.95
C ALA A 379 -7.18 4.91 24.58
N GLY A 380 -5.96 4.72 24.08
CA GLY A 380 -5.02 3.73 24.60
C GLY A 380 -3.62 3.89 24.00
N SER A 381 -2.68 3.06 24.46
CA SER A 381 -1.31 3.03 23.91
C SER A 381 -0.70 1.65 24.01
N ILE A 382 0.03 1.23 22.97
CA ILE A 382 0.81 -0.01 22.94
C ILE A 382 2.29 0.35 23.07
N TYR A 383 2.96 -0.15 24.12
CA TYR A 383 4.39 0.07 24.29
C TYR A 383 5.21 -0.87 23.39
N SER A 384 5.79 -0.32 22.32
CA SER A 384 6.73 -1.06 21.49
C SER A 384 8.17 -0.92 22.02
N GLY A 385 8.65 0.28 22.32
CA GLY A 385 10.08 0.50 22.55
C GLY A 385 10.93 0.41 21.27
N ALA A 386 10.31 0.17 20.10
CA ALA A 386 10.93 0.32 18.78
C ALA A 386 10.46 1.62 18.13
N LEU A 387 11.21 2.10 17.13
CA LEU A 387 10.80 3.21 16.27
C LEU A 387 10.02 2.63 15.08
N ILE A 388 8.69 2.66 15.17
CA ILE A 388 7.81 2.09 14.16
C ILE A 388 7.61 3.07 13.01
N LYS A 389 7.95 2.62 11.80
CA LYS A 389 7.93 3.43 10.57
C LYS A 389 6.72 3.15 9.68
N SER A 390 6.10 1.98 9.81
CA SER A 390 4.97 1.59 8.96
C SER A 390 4.03 0.66 9.73
N LEU A 391 2.74 0.92 9.60
CA LEU A 391 1.65 0.15 10.17
C LEU A 391 0.80 -0.47 9.06
N THR A 392 0.34 -1.71 9.29
CA THR A 392 -0.70 -2.35 8.46
C THR A 392 -1.58 -3.24 9.33
N SER A 393 -2.68 -3.76 8.78
CA SER A 393 -3.62 -4.59 9.54
C SER A 393 -4.05 -5.83 8.76
N LEU A 394 -4.32 -6.92 9.48
CA LEU A 394 -5.01 -8.10 8.96
C LEU A 394 -6.41 -8.24 9.60
N PRO A 395 -7.42 -8.70 8.84
CA PRO A 395 -8.80 -8.83 9.32
C PRO A 395 -9.05 -10.09 10.17
N VAL A 396 -8.02 -10.57 10.87
CA VAL A 396 -8.09 -11.72 11.79
C VAL A 396 -7.22 -11.41 12.99
N SER A 397 -7.63 -11.80 14.19
CA SER A 397 -6.80 -11.59 15.39
C SER A 397 -5.71 -12.66 15.53
N PHE A 398 -4.53 -12.20 15.94
CA PHE A 398 -3.33 -13.00 16.09
C PHE A 398 -3.17 -13.45 17.54
N SER A 399 -2.97 -14.76 17.71
CA SER A 399 -2.64 -15.40 18.99
C SER A 399 -1.22 -15.94 18.94
N ALA A 400 -0.33 -15.42 19.80
CA ALA A 400 1.05 -15.88 19.84
C ALA A 400 1.18 -17.34 20.29
N LEU A 401 0.30 -17.77 21.22
CA LEU A 401 0.25 -19.16 21.69
C LEU A 401 -0.12 -20.11 20.55
N ASP A 402 -1.20 -19.79 19.82
CA ASP A 402 -1.64 -20.61 18.69
C ASP A 402 -0.61 -20.61 17.58
N ALA A 403 0.06 -19.48 17.31
CA ALA A 403 1.14 -19.42 16.33
C ALA A 403 2.33 -20.31 16.71
N GLU A 404 2.70 -20.40 17.99
CA GLU A 404 3.76 -21.31 18.47
C GLU A 404 3.36 -22.78 18.37
N LEU A 405 2.13 -23.14 18.77
CA LEU A 405 1.61 -24.50 18.65
C LEU A 405 1.50 -24.92 17.18
N ARG A 406 1.01 -24.02 16.33
CA ARG A 406 0.98 -24.23 14.88
C ARG A 406 2.36 -24.46 14.34
N ARG A 407 3.36 -23.66 14.71
CA ARG A 407 4.74 -23.87 14.27
C ARG A 407 5.26 -25.25 14.60
N LYS A 408 4.88 -25.84 15.74
CA LYS A 408 5.30 -27.21 16.12
C LYS A 408 4.45 -28.31 15.48
N ALA A 409 3.42 -27.95 14.71
CA ALA A 409 2.41 -28.84 14.16
C ALA A 409 1.66 -29.63 15.25
N GLU A 410 1.41 -29.00 16.40
CA GLU A 410 0.79 -29.64 17.57
C GLU A 410 -0.74 -29.50 17.58
N LEU A 411 -1.33 -28.54 16.87
CA LEU A 411 -2.78 -28.38 16.83
C LEU A 411 -3.42 -29.43 15.90
N SER A 412 -4.60 -29.94 16.26
CA SER A 412 -5.39 -30.77 15.37
C SER A 412 -5.95 -29.94 14.21
N ALA A 413 -6.24 -30.58 13.07
CA ALA A 413 -6.81 -29.89 11.90
C ALA A 413 -8.16 -29.21 12.25
N GLU A 414 -8.98 -29.86 13.08
CA GLU A 414 -10.25 -29.32 13.57
C GLU A 414 -10.04 -28.10 14.47
N SER A 415 -9.06 -28.15 15.38
CA SER A 415 -8.71 -27.02 16.24
C SER A 415 -8.22 -25.83 15.42
N VAL A 416 -7.41 -26.04 14.38
CA VAL A 416 -6.98 -24.94 13.48
C VAL A 416 -8.18 -24.32 12.76
N ALA A 417 -9.12 -25.13 12.26
CA ALA A 417 -10.32 -24.64 11.60
C ALA A 417 -11.20 -23.83 12.57
N GLN A 418 -11.35 -24.30 13.82
CA GLN A 418 -12.06 -23.58 14.88
C GLN A 418 -11.36 -22.25 15.21
N THR A 419 -10.03 -22.22 15.40
CA THR A 419 -9.31 -20.97 15.67
C THR A 419 -9.46 -19.96 14.52
N LYS A 420 -9.38 -20.41 13.27
CA LYS A 420 -9.54 -19.54 12.09
C LYS A 420 -10.95 -18.97 11.93
N THR A 421 -11.98 -19.62 12.48
CA THR A 421 -13.39 -19.21 12.38
C THR A 421 -13.88 -18.46 13.62
N ALA A 422 -13.41 -18.85 14.81
CA ALA A 422 -13.86 -18.33 16.10
C ALA A 422 -13.21 -16.99 16.48
N VAL A 423 -12.01 -16.70 15.97
CA VAL A 423 -11.25 -15.50 16.33
C VAL A 423 -11.72 -14.31 15.51
N GLN A 424 -12.85 -13.72 15.91
CA GLN A 424 -13.28 -12.40 15.43
C GLN A 424 -12.36 -11.33 16.03
N GLY A 425 -11.67 -10.59 15.19
CA GLY A 425 -10.68 -9.61 15.63
C GLY A 425 -9.85 -9.10 14.47
N GLN A 426 -8.86 -8.28 14.78
CA GLN A 426 -7.90 -7.76 13.81
C GLN A 426 -6.50 -7.91 14.35
N THR A 427 -5.51 -7.95 13.48
CA THR A 427 -4.11 -7.90 13.88
C THR A 427 -3.51 -6.61 13.39
N LEU A 428 -2.95 -5.84 14.31
CA LEU A 428 -2.08 -4.73 13.96
C LEU A 428 -0.67 -5.25 13.74
N ILE A 429 -0.08 -4.90 12.61
CA ILE A 429 1.28 -5.24 12.23
C ILE A 429 2.09 -3.96 12.20
N ALA A 430 3.23 -3.98 12.90
CA ALA A 430 4.12 -2.84 13.01
C ALA A 430 5.52 -3.21 12.52
N GLY A 431 6.01 -2.46 11.53
CA GLY A 431 7.36 -2.56 10.98
C GLY A 431 8.21 -1.35 11.39
N GLY A 432 9.41 -1.60 11.89
CA GLY A 432 10.31 -0.52 12.29
C GLY A 432 11.73 -0.94 12.61
N GLY A 433 12.38 -0.13 13.47
CA GLY A 433 13.74 -0.36 13.96
C GLY A 433 13.78 -0.57 15.46
N TYR A 434 14.38 -1.68 15.91
CA TYR A 434 14.73 -1.93 17.31
C TYR A 434 16.20 -2.31 17.40
N ASN A 435 16.97 -1.63 18.26
CA ASN A 435 18.42 -1.83 18.39
C ASN A 435 19.15 -1.88 17.03
N THR A 436 18.84 -0.93 16.13
CA THR A 436 19.36 -0.82 14.75
C THR A 436 18.98 -1.96 13.78
N LYS A 437 18.24 -2.97 14.25
CA LYS A 437 17.75 -4.09 13.43
C LYS A 437 16.28 -3.88 13.04
N GLY A 438 15.87 -4.55 11.97
CA GLY A 438 14.49 -4.53 11.51
C GLY A 438 13.61 -5.35 12.42
N SER A 439 12.63 -4.70 13.04
CA SER A 439 11.68 -5.30 13.96
C SER A 439 10.32 -5.40 13.29
N LEU A 440 9.79 -6.62 13.18
CA LEU A 440 8.42 -6.89 12.79
C LEU A 440 7.65 -7.33 14.04
N GLU A 441 6.52 -6.67 14.31
CA GLU A 441 5.72 -6.90 15.50
C GLU A 441 4.26 -7.13 15.12
N MET A 442 3.61 -8.04 15.84
CA MET A 442 2.20 -8.37 15.64
C MET A 442 1.43 -8.25 16.95
N TYR A 443 0.27 -7.61 16.89
CA TYR A 443 -0.62 -7.36 18.02
C TYR A 443 -2.04 -7.79 17.68
N GLY A 444 -2.57 -8.79 18.39
CA GLY A 444 -3.96 -9.22 18.27
C GLY A 444 -4.91 -8.25 18.97
N LEU A 445 -5.79 -7.61 18.21
CA LEU A 445 -6.82 -6.70 18.65
C LEU A 445 -8.17 -7.44 18.68
N ASN A 446 -8.70 -7.68 19.88
CA ASN A 446 -10.00 -8.34 20.06
C ASN A 446 -11.09 -7.29 20.25
N THR A 447 -12.22 -7.47 19.57
CA THR A 447 -13.36 -6.53 19.57
C THR A 447 -14.37 -6.85 20.67
N THR A 448 -14.09 -7.81 21.56
CA THR A 448 -15.02 -8.20 22.61
C THR A 448 -15.30 -7.02 23.54
N ALA A 449 -16.49 -6.48 23.37
CA ALA A 449 -17.18 -5.54 24.22
C ALA A 449 -17.53 -6.17 25.58
N ASP A 450 -16.55 -6.73 26.29
CA ASP A 450 -16.69 -7.05 27.70
C ASP A 450 -16.43 -5.77 28.49
N SER A 451 -17.50 -4.96 28.51
CA SER A 451 -17.76 -3.98 29.53
C SER A 451 -17.39 -4.51 30.92
N THR A 452 -16.75 -3.65 31.73
CA THR A 452 -16.62 -3.69 33.21
C THR A 452 -15.28 -4.08 33.85
N SER A 453 -14.17 -4.11 33.11
CA SER A 453 -12.84 -4.12 33.75
C SER A 453 -11.95 -3.03 33.18
N TYR A 454 -11.60 -2.07 34.04
CA TYR A 454 -10.54 -1.08 33.90
C TYR A 454 -9.48 -1.39 32.83
N GLY A 455 -9.47 -0.54 31.79
CA GLY A 455 -8.31 -0.30 30.95
C GLY A 455 -8.17 -1.25 29.76
N MET A 456 -8.15 -0.67 28.56
CA MET A 456 -7.48 -1.19 27.38
C MET A 456 -5.97 -1.43 27.64
N LEU A 457 -5.63 -2.29 28.59
CA LEU A 457 -4.43 -3.13 28.57
C LEU A 457 -4.63 -4.15 27.43
N GLN A 458 -4.74 -3.63 26.22
CA GLN A 458 -4.84 -4.36 24.96
C GLN A 458 -3.67 -5.34 24.87
N ASN A 459 -3.87 -6.60 25.29
CA ASN A 459 -3.02 -7.78 25.04
C ASN A 459 -1.53 -7.51 24.76
N SER A 460 -0.90 -6.64 25.56
CA SER A 460 0.54 -6.37 25.51
C SER A 460 1.36 -7.55 26.03
N ALA A 461 0.69 -8.49 26.70
CA ALA A 461 1.30 -9.67 27.30
C ALA A 461 1.90 -10.66 26.29
N LEU A 462 1.49 -10.61 25.01
CA LEU A 462 1.99 -11.52 23.97
C LEU A 462 2.47 -10.77 22.73
N LYS A 463 3.31 -9.76 22.95
CA LYS A 463 4.05 -9.11 21.86
C LYS A 463 4.89 -10.15 21.11
N ASN A 464 4.48 -10.49 19.89
CA ASN A 464 5.30 -11.30 18.99
C ASN A 464 6.25 -10.39 18.20
N ARG A 465 7.36 -9.99 18.84
CA ARG A 465 8.45 -9.25 18.19
C ARG A 465 9.44 -10.23 17.56
N GLN A 466 9.74 -10.01 16.29
CA GLN A 466 10.77 -10.75 15.57
C GLN A 466 11.79 -9.79 14.97
N THR A 467 13.07 -10.13 15.11
CA THR A 467 14.16 -9.48 14.36
C THR A 467 14.14 -10.04 12.93
N ALA A 468 13.39 -9.39 12.03
CA ALA A 468 13.12 -9.88 10.68
C ALA A 468 14.16 -9.40 9.65
N ALA A 469 14.94 -8.36 9.95
CA ALA A 469 15.95 -7.84 9.05
C ALA A 469 17.21 -7.31 9.75
N SER A 470 18.32 -7.27 8.99
CA SER A 470 19.61 -6.76 9.44
C SER A 470 19.64 -5.23 9.58
N ALA A 471 18.71 -4.52 8.92
CA ALA A 471 18.47 -3.09 9.02
C ALA A 471 16.98 -2.80 9.28
N THR A 472 16.66 -1.55 9.65
CA THR A 472 15.29 -1.07 9.91
C THR A 472 14.32 -1.42 8.78
N ILE A 473 13.11 -1.85 9.13
CA ILE A 473 12.01 -1.98 8.17
C ILE A 473 11.52 -0.58 7.82
N LEU A 474 11.26 -0.31 6.54
CA LEU A 474 10.82 0.99 6.02
C LEU A 474 9.32 1.01 5.73
N SER A 475 8.79 -0.03 5.09
CA SER A 475 7.38 -0.15 4.74
C SER A 475 6.90 -1.59 4.84
N VAL A 476 5.69 -1.81 5.35
CA VAL A 476 5.06 -3.15 5.50
C VAL A 476 3.67 -3.16 4.90
N ILE A 477 3.33 -4.23 4.17
CA ILE A 477 2.01 -4.45 3.56
C ILE A 477 1.58 -5.92 3.69
N SER A 478 0.28 -6.17 3.59
CA SER A 478 -0.24 -7.49 3.25
C SER A 478 -0.17 -7.69 1.74
N HIS A 479 0.38 -8.83 1.31
CA HIS A 479 0.55 -9.20 -0.11
C HIS A 479 0.08 -10.66 -0.28
N GLY A 480 -1.10 -10.83 -0.89
CA GLY A 480 -1.83 -12.10 -0.91
C GLY A 480 -1.94 -12.79 0.46
N THR A 481 -1.46 -14.03 0.53
CA THR A 481 -1.45 -14.85 1.76
C THR A 481 -0.25 -14.56 2.69
N LYS A 482 0.55 -13.54 2.39
CA LYS A 482 1.84 -13.26 3.02
C LYS A 482 1.89 -11.82 3.55
N LEU A 483 2.92 -11.56 4.35
CA LEU A 483 3.35 -10.21 4.74
C LEU A 483 4.59 -9.86 3.92
N ALA A 484 4.62 -8.68 3.32
CA ALA A 484 5.77 -8.19 2.60
C ALA A 484 6.29 -6.90 3.25
N PHE A 485 7.60 -6.75 3.33
CA PHE A 485 8.21 -5.51 3.81
C PHE A 485 9.50 -5.19 3.06
N SER A 486 9.83 -3.90 3.03
CA SER A 486 11.13 -3.39 2.60
C SER A 486 12.02 -3.06 3.80
N ASP A 487 13.31 -3.31 3.68
CA ASP A 487 14.30 -2.95 4.70
C ASP A 487 15.36 -1.97 4.19
N GLY A 488 16.11 -1.40 5.13
CA GLY A 488 17.22 -0.49 4.84
C GLY A 488 18.46 -1.14 4.20
N THR A 489 18.40 -2.41 3.81
CA THR A 489 19.46 -3.07 3.02
C THR A 489 19.12 -3.23 1.54
N GLY A 490 18.00 -2.65 1.08
CA GLY A 490 17.55 -2.76 -0.32
C GLY A 490 16.87 -4.10 -0.63
N LEU A 491 16.42 -4.83 0.40
CA LEU A 491 15.72 -6.10 0.26
C LEU A 491 14.21 -5.92 0.45
N LEU A 492 13.46 -6.62 -0.39
CA LEU A 492 12.06 -6.97 -0.16
C LEU A 492 12.00 -8.39 0.38
N LYS A 493 11.28 -8.59 1.48
CA LYS A 493 11.11 -9.91 2.09
C LYS A 493 9.64 -10.23 2.28
N TRP A 494 9.29 -11.48 2.02
CA TRP A 494 7.97 -12.04 2.27
C TRP A 494 8.06 -13.00 3.44
N PHE A 495 7.14 -12.86 4.36
CA PHE A 495 6.96 -13.70 5.53
C PHE A 495 5.58 -14.33 5.49
N GLU A 496 5.45 -15.52 6.07
CA GLU A 496 4.14 -16.07 6.37
C GLU A 496 3.41 -15.14 7.35
N ARG A 497 2.09 -15.28 7.44
CA ARG A 497 1.26 -14.53 8.39
C ARG A 497 1.53 -14.86 9.86
N ASP A 498 2.50 -15.71 10.16
CA ASP A 498 3.04 -15.93 11.52
C ASP A 498 4.07 -14.86 11.94
N GLY A 499 4.49 -13.99 10.99
CA GLY A 499 5.47 -12.92 11.20
C GLY A 499 6.89 -13.41 11.45
N ARG A 500 7.19 -14.70 11.26
CA ARG A 500 8.49 -15.30 11.59
C ARG A 500 9.09 -16.14 10.47
N THR A 501 8.26 -16.84 9.70
CA THR A 501 8.75 -17.73 8.65
C THR A 501 8.97 -16.95 7.36
N GLU A 502 10.23 -16.71 6.99
CA GLU A 502 10.58 -16.09 5.71
C GLU A 502 10.21 -17.05 4.55
N CYS A 503 9.37 -16.58 3.64
CA CYS A 503 8.96 -17.29 2.43
C CYS A 503 9.93 -17.04 1.27
N ARG A 504 10.33 -15.78 1.09
CA ARG A 504 11.06 -15.29 -0.07
C ARG A 504 11.79 -14.00 0.25
N ARG A 505 12.89 -13.75 -0.44
CA ARG A 505 13.59 -12.45 -0.46
C ARG A 505 13.91 -12.05 -1.91
N LEU A 506 13.98 -10.74 -2.16
CA LEU A 506 14.38 -10.15 -3.43
C LEU A 506 15.22 -8.90 -3.16
N ARG A 507 16.31 -8.73 -3.90
CA ARG A 507 17.07 -7.48 -3.94
C ARG A 507 16.53 -6.60 -5.06
N ILE A 508 16.25 -5.33 -4.77
CA ILE A 508 15.70 -4.40 -5.76
C ILE A 508 16.76 -4.03 -6.80
N GLY A 509 18.01 -3.87 -6.36
CA GLY A 509 19.13 -3.45 -7.20
C GLY A 509 19.15 -1.93 -7.40
N HIS A 510 19.92 -1.49 -8.39
CA HIS A 510 20.09 -0.09 -8.73
C HIS A 510 19.30 0.26 -10.00
N SER A 511 18.71 1.45 -10.03
CA SER A 511 17.97 1.93 -11.19
C SER A 511 18.85 2.42 -12.34
N ASP A 512 20.09 2.84 -12.06
CA ASP A 512 21.06 3.26 -13.06
C ASP A 512 21.91 2.09 -13.56
N SER A 513 21.34 1.33 -14.50
CA SER A 513 22.00 0.20 -15.16
C SER A 513 23.08 0.59 -16.18
N GLU A 514 23.41 1.88 -16.34
CA GLU A 514 24.49 2.34 -17.24
C GLU A 514 25.84 2.48 -16.53
N ASP A 515 25.84 2.37 -15.21
CA ASP A 515 27.02 2.47 -14.37
C ASP A 515 27.53 1.07 -13.98
N GLU A 516 27.35 0.03 -14.82
CA GLU A 516 28.02 -1.27 -14.61
C GLU A 516 29.56 -1.12 -14.58
N ASP A 517 30.10 -0.05 -15.18
CA ASP A 517 31.52 0.35 -15.12
C ASP A 517 31.83 1.36 -14.00
N SER A 518 30.84 1.78 -13.21
CA SER A 518 31.03 2.68 -12.08
C SER A 518 31.46 1.90 -10.86
N LEU A 519 32.65 2.23 -10.34
CA LEU A 519 33.23 1.63 -9.13
C LEU A 519 32.26 1.64 -7.93
N PHE A 520 31.26 2.55 -7.94
CA PHE A 520 30.25 2.66 -6.89
C PHE A 520 29.02 1.78 -7.10
N ALA A 521 28.67 1.36 -8.32
CA ALA A 521 27.55 0.43 -8.55
C ALA A 521 27.81 -0.96 -7.96
N SER A 522 29.08 -1.38 -7.90
CA SER A 522 29.49 -2.66 -7.30
C SER A 522 29.56 -2.64 -5.76
N MET A 523 29.40 -1.47 -5.12
CA MET A 523 29.45 -1.35 -3.66
C MET A 523 28.17 -1.91 -3.03
N PRO A 524 28.25 -2.74 -1.97
CA PRO A 524 27.07 -3.35 -1.32
C PRO A 524 26.04 -2.38 -0.71
N ALA A 525 26.28 -1.06 -0.78
CA ALA A 525 25.48 0.00 -0.18
C ALA A 525 24.96 1.03 -1.21
N SER A 526 25.13 0.79 -2.52
CA SER A 526 24.66 1.67 -3.59
C SER A 526 23.23 1.36 -4.07
N ASP A 527 22.62 0.27 -3.59
CA ASP A 527 21.29 -0.13 -4.05
C ASP A 527 20.20 0.86 -3.66
N ASP A 528 19.17 0.92 -4.50
CA ASP A 528 18.00 1.72 -4.22
C ASP A 528 17.15 1.09 -3.11
N LEU A 529 16.69 1.93 -2.18
CA LEU A 529 15.90 1.51 -1.03
C LEU A 529 14.42 1.78 -1.28
N ALA A 530 13.57 0.76 -1.27
CA ALA A 530 12.12 0.96 -1.30
C ALA A 530 11.63 1.61 0.01
N ARG A 531 11.44 2.93 0.00
CA ARG A 531 10.91 3.72 1.12
C ARG A 531 9.43 3.43 1.39
N LYS A 532 8.67 3.16 0.33
CA LYS A 532 7.24 2.78 0.40
C LYS A 532 6.95 1.65 -0.59
N ILE A 533 6.18 0.67 -0.16
CA ILE A 533 5.66 -0.40 -1.01
C ILE A 533 4.13 -0.44 -0.95
N LEU A 534 3.49 -0.83 -2.05
CA LEU A 534 2.04 -0.93 -2.20
C LEU A 534 1.71 -2.22 -2.97
N SER A 535 0.73 -2.97 -2.47
CA SER A 535 0.14 -4.07 -3.25
C SER A 535 -0.72 -3.48 -4.36
N THR A 536 -0.56 -4.00 -5.58
CA THR A 536 -1.39 -3.65 -6.74
C THR A 536 -2.69 -4.45 -6.79
N ARG A 537 -3.08 -5.07 -5.67
CA ARG A 537 -4.37 -5.74 -5.54
C ARG A 537 -5.50 -4.73 -5.78
N PRO A 538 -6.44 -5.00 -6.70
CA PRO A 538 -7.60 -4.15 -6.87
C PRO A 538 -8.45 -4.15 -5.60
N ARG A 539 -8.88 -2.96 -5.16
CA ARG A 539 -9.68 -2.76 -3.94
C ARG A 539 -11.04 -3.44 -4.02
N GLU A 540 -11.62 -3.53 -5.21
CA GLU A 540 -12.90 -4.18 -5.48
C GLU A 540 -12.81 -5.04 -6.75
N GLY A 541 -13.50 -6.18 -6.76
CA GLY A 541 -13.73 -6.97 -7.98
C GLY A 541 -12.77 -8.14 -8.26
N SER A 542 -11.62 -8.25 -7.58
CA SER A 542 -10.83 -9.49 -7.65
C SER A 542 -11.28 -10.46 -6.55
N GLU A 543 -11.85 -11.59 -6.97
CA GLU A 543 -12.09 -12.72 -6.07
C GLU A 543 -10.78 -13.35 -5.57
N ARG A 544 -9.66 -13.21 -6.31
CA ARG A 544 -8.39 -13.89 -6.03
C ARG A 544 -7.44 -12.99 -5.25
N LEU A 545 -6.91 -13.52 -4.15
CA LEU A 545 -6.03 -12.78 -3.25
C LEU A 545 -4.64 -12.48 -3.79
N ASN A 546 -4.14 -13.33 -4.69
CA ASN A 546 -2.75 -13.35 -5.11
C ASN A 546 -2.55 -12.93 -6.57
N ASP A 547 -3.52 -12.22 -7.14
CA ASP A 547 -3.37 -11.54 -8.42
C ASP A 547 -2.87 -10.10 -8.20
N ASP A 548 -1.69 -9.99 -7.58
CA ASP A 548 -1.09 -8.71 -7.22
C ASP A 548 0.44 -8.69 -7.36
N ASN A 549 0.93 -7.64 -7.99
CA ASN A 549 2.34 -7.22 -8.01
C ASN A 549 2.62 -6.22 -6.87
N ILE A 550 3.90 -5.88 -6.64
CA ILE A 550 4.29 -4.85 -5.66
C ILE A 550 4.84 -3.63 -6.37
N LEU A 551 4.16 -2.49 -6.22
CA LEU A 551 4.69 -1.19 -6.60
C LEU A 551 5.56 -0.65 -5.46
N PHE A 552 6.70 -0.04 -5.77
CA PHE A 552 7.58 0.56 -4.78
C PHE A 552 8.09 1.93 -5.23
N TRP A 553 8.44 2.75 -4.24
CA TRP A 553 9.03 4.08 -4.42
C TRP A 553 10.34 4.18 -3.65
N THR A 554 11.39 4.65 -4.32
CA THR A 554 12.75 4.71 -3.75
C THR A 554 13.06 6.00 -3.00
N GLY A 555 12.22 7.02 -3.14
CA GLY A 555 12.55 8.41 -2.79
C GLY A 555 12.58 9.32 -4.01
N GLU A 556 12.90 8.74 -5.16
CA GLU A 556 13.12 9.47 -6.42
C GLU A 556 12.45 8.79 -7.61
N ARG A 557 12.45 7.45 -7.64
CA ARG A 557 11.93 6.64 -8.75
C ARG A 557 10.83 5.69 -8.31
N LEU A 558 10.01 5.28 -9.26
CA LEU A 558 8.99 4.24 -9.09
C LEU A 558 9.44 2.97 -9.80
N GLY A 559 9.25 1.83 -9.14
CA GLY A 559 9.49 0.53 -9.74
C GLY A 559 8.39 -0.45 -9.34
N MET A 560 8.34 -1.58 -10.05
CA MET A 560 7.35 -2.63 -9.83
C MET A 560 8.01 -4.01 -9.86
N VAL A 561 7.72 -4.79 -8.84
CA VAL A 561 8.10 -6.20 -8.75
C VAL A 561 6.99 -7.05 -9.35
N THR A 562 7.34 -7.84 -10.36
CA THR A 562 6.43 -8.77 -11.02
C THR A 562 6.97 -10.20 -10.96
N PHE A 563 6.06 -11.17 -10.83
CA PHE A 563 6.41 -12.58 -10.69
C PHE A 563 6.55 -13.27 -12.06
N THR A 564 7.41 -12.70 -12.90
CA THR A 564 7.73 -13.19 -14.25
C THR A 564 9.22 -13.44 -14.43
N ALA A 565 9.56 -14.30 -15.38
CA ALA A 565 10.94 -14.70 -15.66
C ALA A 565 11.82 -13.57 -16.21
N ARG A 566 11.22 -12.62 -16.91
CA ARG A 566 11.89 -11.46 -17.50
C ARG A 566 11.13 -10.20 -17.10
N PRO A 567 11.82 -9.05 -17.01
CA PRO A 567 11.17 -7.75 -16.92
C PRO A 567 10.18 -7.57 -18.07
N ARG A 568 8.96 -7.11 -17.76
CA ARG A 568 7.92 -6.79 -18.73
C ARG A 568 8.20 -5.48 -19.45
N PHE A 569 8.85 -4.55 -18.76
CA PHE A 569 9.22 -3.25 -19.27
C PHE A 569 10.44 -2.72 -18.50
N ASP A 570 11.08 -1.73 -19.10
CA ASP A 570 12.21 -1.00 -18.51
C ASP A 570 12.13 0.47 -18.96
N ASP A 571 12.70 1.39 -18.19
CA ASP A 571 12.63 2.84 -18.48
C ASP A 571 13.13 3.15 -19.91
N LYS A 572 14.16 2.43 -20.35
CA LYS A 572 14.75 2.56 -21.69
C LYS A 572 13.77 2.26 -22.84
N GLN A 573 12.76 1.43 -22.60
CA GLN A 573 11.74 1.10 -23.61
C GLN A 573 10.77 2.26 -23.85
N PHE A 574 10.70 3.21 -22.93
CA PHE A 574 9.93 4.45 -23.07
C PHE A 574 10.77 5.62 -23.57
N GLY A 575 12.02 5.36 -23.99
CA GLY A 575 12.83 6.31 -24.75
C GLY A 575 12.10 6.78 -26.01
N PRO A 576 12.52 7.90 -26.62
CA PRO A 576 11.76 8.58 -27.65
C PRO A 576 11.41 7.61 -28.79
N ARG A 577 10.12 7.24 -28.86
CA ARG A 577 9.49 6.76 -30.10
C ARG A 577 9.84 7.76 -31.19
N ASP A 578 10.24 7.25 -32.35
CA ASP A 578 10.75 7.97 -33.51
C ASP A 578 10.32 9.45 -33.56
N SER A 579 11.29 10.34 -33.74
CA SER A 579 11.19 11.81 -33.73
C SER A 579 9.99 12.46 -34.46
N SER A 580 9.28 11.71 -35.30
CA SER A 580 8.03 12.13 -35.93
C SER A 580 6.84 12.22 -34.96
N THR A 581 6.68 11.27 -34.02
CA THR A 581 5.50 11.27 -33.11
C THR A 581 5.64 12.25 -31.95
N ALA A 582 6.86 12.47 -31.46
CA ALA A 582 7.12 13.47 -30.40
C ALA A 582 6.91 14.90 -30.90
N ALA A 583 7.26 15.18 -32.17
CA ALA A 583 6.99 16.46 -32.80
C ALA A 583 5.48 16.70 -33.02
N GLU A 584 4.73 15.65 -33.38
CA GLU A 584 3.27 15.71 -33.50
C GLU A 584 2.59 15.95 -32.16
N GLU A 585 3.00 15.26 -31.08
CA GLU A 585 2.46 15.47 -29.73
C GLU A 585 2.81 16.86 -29.18
N GLU A 586 4.03 17.35 -29.38
CA GLU A 586 4.42 18.71 -28.98
C GLU A 586 3.67 19.78 -29.77
N GLU A 587 3.40 19.53 -31.06
CA GLU A 587 2.59 20.42 -31.87
C GLU A 587 1.13 20.41 -31.43
N ASP A 588 0.58 19.25 -31.08
CA ASP A 588 -0.80 19.14 -30.60
C ASP A 588 -0.98 19.79 -29.22
N ASP A 589 0.00 19.64 -28.32
CA ASP A 589 0.05 20.35 -27.05
C ASP A 589 0.19 21.86 -27.22
N ARG A 590 1.01 22.31 -28.17
CA ARG A 590 1.10 23.73 -28.54
C ARG A 590 -0.22 24.25 -29.09
N ARG A 591 -0.91 23.49 -29.95
CA ARG A 591 -2.24 23.84 -30.47
C ARG A 591 -3.27 23.92 -29.34
N ARG A 592 -3.27 22.96 -28.41
CA ARG A 592 -4.18 22.96 -27.23
C ARG A 592 -3.94 24.17 -26.32
N ARG A 593 -2.67 24.56 -26.10
CA ARG A 593 -2.33 25.78 -25.33
C ARG A 593 -2.85 27.05 -26.02
N VAL A 594 -2.60 27.19 -27.31
CA VAL A 594 -3.08 28.34 -28.10
C VAL A 594 -4.61 28.38 -28.15
N TYR A 595 -5.26 27.23 -28.27
CA TYR A 595 -6.72 27.12 -28.24
C TYR A 595 -7.29 27.51 -26.88
N GLY A 596 -6.70 27.02 -25.78
CA GLY A 596 -7.10 27.38 -24.41
C GLY A 596 -6.94 28.86 -24.09
N GLU A 597 -5.85 29.49 -24.55
CA GLU A 597 -5.66 30.94 -24.40
C GLU A 597 -6.65 31.75 -25.24
N ARG A 598 -6.93 31.32 -26.48
CA ARG A 598 -7.94 31.97 -27.33
C ARG A 598 -9.34 31.85 -26.73
N MET A 599 -9.69 30.69 -26.21
CA MET A 599 -10.99 30.47 -25.57
C MET A 599 -11.13 31.30 -24.29
N ARG A 600 -10.07 31.37 -23.47
CA ARG A 600 -10.07 32.25 -22.29
C ARG A 600 -10.26 33.72 -22.67
N ARG A 601 -9.53 34.22 -23.68
CA ARG A 601 -9.71 35.59 -24.18
C ARG A 601 -11.10 35.84 -24.76
N ALA A 602 -11.71 34.84 -25.39
CA ALA A 602 -13.08 34.96 -25.91
C ALA A 602 -14.12 35.04 -24.78
N LEU A 603 -13.95 34.23 -23.74
CA LEU A 603 -14.82 34.25 -22.55
C LEU A 603 -14.65 35.53 -21.74
N ASP A 604 -13.41 36.04 -21.59
CA ASP A 604 -13.15 37.32 -20.92
C ASP A 604 -13.84 38.47 -21.66
N ARG A 605 -13.79 38.48 -23.00
CA ARG A 605 -14.51 39.48 -23.82
C ARG A 605 -16.02 39.39 -23.66
N GLN A 606 -16.60 38.19 -23.65
CA GLN A 606 -18.02 38.02 -23.38
C GLN A 606 -18.41 38.47 -21.97
N ALA A 607 -17.57 38.18 -20.97
CA ALA A 607 -17.81 38.63 -19.60
C ALA A 607 -17.73 40.16 -19.49
N ASP A 608 -16.79 40.80 -20.19
CA ASP A 608 -16.66 42.25 -20.25
C ASP A 608 -17.82 42.90 -21.02
N GLU A 609 -18.31 42.30 -22.10
CA GLU A 609 -19.51 42.75 -22.82
C GLU A 609 -20.76 42.66 -21.94
N VAL A 610 -20.94 41.56 -21.19
CA VAL A 610 -22.07 41.42 -20.25
C VAL A 610 -21.99 42.45 -19.12
N ARG A 611 -20.79 42.75 -18.61
CA ARG A 611 -20.58 43.83 -17.62
C ARG A 611 -20.87 45.20 -18.21
N PHE A 612 -20.45 45.44 -19.45
CA PHE A 612 -20.71 46.69 -20.16
C PHE A 612 -22.21 46.90 -20.42
N MET A 613 -22.93 45.87 -20.87
CA MET A 613 -24.39 45.94 -21.02
C MET A 613 -25.11 46.05 -19.67
N GLY A 614 -24.57 45.46 -18.60
CA GLY A 614 -25.09 45.60 -17.24
C GLY A 614 -25.02 47.04 -16.72
N ASN A 615 -23.95 47.77 -17.05
CA ASN A 615 -23.80 49.18 -16.67
C ASN A 615 -24.61 50.15 -17.54
N LEU A 616 -24.97 49.77 -18.77
CA LEU A 616 -25.87 50.56 -19.63
C LEU A 616 -27.35 50.45 -19.24
N GLY A 617 -27.71 49.51 -18.36
CA GLY A 617 -29.08 49.32 -17.86
C GLY A 617 -29.46 50.14 -16.62
N MET A 618 -28.55 50.95 -16.06
CA MET A 618 -28.77 51.68 -14.79
C MET A 618 -28.86 53.21 -14.93
N GLU A 619 -28.90 53.77 -16.14
CA GLU A 619 -28.98 55.23 -16.37
C GLU A 619 -30.27 55.70 -17.07
N MET A 620 -31.36 54.91 -16.98
CA MET A 620 -32.71 55.33 -17.42
C MET A 620 -33.74 54.96 -16.35
N GLY A 621 -33.74 55.68 -15.23
CA GLY A 621 -34.67 55.40 -14.14
C GLY A 621 -34.68 56.36 -12.97
N MET A 622 -34.32 57.64 -13.14
CA MET A 622 -34.61 58.69 -12.14
C MET A 622 -35.11 59.94 -12.85
N GLY A 623 -36.40 59.92 -13.20
CA GLY A 623 -37.15 61.08 -13.66
C GLY A 623 -38.55 61.05 -13.07
N MET A 624 -38.85 62.07 -12.26
CA MET A 624 -40.16 62.52 -11.78
C MET A 624 -40.86 61.76 -10.64
N GLY A 625 -40.83 62.40 -9.47
CA GLY A 625 -41.81 62.26 -8.40
C GLY A 625 -41.98 63.60 -7.67
N MET A 626 -42.89 64.44 -8.18
CA MET A 626 -43.38 65.66 -7.54
C MET A 626 -43.96 65.36 -6.14
N GLY A 627 -43.71 66.26 -5.18
CA GLY A 627 -44.40 66.30 -3.89
C GLY A 627 -44.53 67.74 -3.39
N MET A 628 -45.52 68.46 -3.91
CA MET A 628 -46.02 69.72 -3.34
C MET A 628 -46.88 69.41 -2.10
N GLY A 629 -46.67 70.13 -1.01
CA GLY A 629 -47.54 70.10 0.17
C GLY A 629 -47.39 71.38 0.99
N ALA A 630 -48.29 72.33 0.76
CA ALA A 630 -48.42 73.56 1.52
C ALA A 630 -49.33 73.35 2.74
N ARG A 631 -48.83 73.62 3.95
CA ARG A 631 -49.37 74.55 4.96
C ARG A 631 -48.57 74.47 6.24
#